data_AF-A0A1F7CYP0-F1
#
_entry.id   AF-A0A1F7CYP0-F1
#
_cell.length_a   1.000
_cell.length_b   1.000
_cell.length_c   1.000
_cell.angle_alpha   90.00
_cell.angle_beta   90.00
_cell.angle_gamma   90.00
#
_symmetry.space_group_name_H-M   'P 1'
#
loop_
_entity.id
_entity.type
_entity.pdbx_description
1 polymer ?
#
loop_
_entity_poly.entity_id
_entity_poly.type
_entity_poly.pdbx_seq_one_letter_code
_entity_poly.pdbx_strand_id
1 'polypeptide(L)' 'MLTQVSFTTEETLKNRALEKAKSQGITLKALLVYAMRGFVDGKIALSIDVSEEEPEVEELIFADKDINAKAKKLARLLR' A
#
# COMPACT_ATOMS: atom_id res chain seq x y z
N MET A 1 13.27 -3.81 -16.54
CA MET A 1 11.98 -3.20 -16.17
C MET A 1 11.74 -3.50 -14.70
N LEU A 2 11.60 -2.47 -13.86
CA LEU A 2 11.26 -2.62 -12.45
C LEU A 2 9.77 -2.32 -12.30
N THR A 3 8.97 -3.36 -12.09
CA THR A 3 7.54 -3.24 -11.83
C THR A 3 7.35 -2.73 -10.40
N GLN A 4 6.79 -1.53 -10.26
CA GLN A 4 6.42 -1.00 -8.96
C GLN A 4 5.07 -1.62 -8.55
N VAL A 5 5.08 -2.37 -7.46
CA VAL A 5 3.89 -3.02 -6.87
C VAL A 5 3.47 -2.21 -5.66
N SER A 6 2.24 -1.68 -5.69
CA SER A 6 1.63 -0.93 -4.60
C SER A 6 0.53 -1.76 -3.97
N PHE A 7 0.55 -1.91 -2.65
CA PHE A 7 -0.48 -2.64 -1.90
C PHE A 7 -1.42 -1.64 -1.23
N THR A 8 -2.68 -1.63 -1.65
CA THR A 8 -3.75 -0.85 -1.02
C THR A 8 -4.72 -1.78 -0.30
N THR A 9 -5.20 -1.32 0.86
CA THR A 9 -6.21 -2.01 1.67
C THR A 9 -7.12 -0.94 2.24
N GLU A 10 -8.38 -1.29 2.51
CA GLU A 10 -9.35 -0.40 3.13
C GLU A 10 -8.79 0.19 4.44
N GLU A 11 -8.89 1.51 4.60
CA GLU A 11 -8.25 2.21 5.71
C GLU A 11 -8.81 1.78 7.07
N THR A 12 -10.12 1.52 7.12
CA THR A 12 -10.81 1.00 8.30
C THR A 12 -10.30 -0.39 8.70
N LEU A 13 -10.10 -1.28 7.72
CA LEU A 13 -9.60 -2.63 7.90
C LEU A 13 -8.13 -2.62 8.34
N LYS A 14 -7.32 -1.75 7.73
CA LYS A 14 -5.92 -1.50 8.10
C LYS A 14 -5.81 -1.02 9.54
N ASN A 15 -6.61 -0.04 9.93
CA ASN A 15 -6.57 0.54 11.27
C ASN A 15 -7.01 -0.49 12.33
N ARG A 16 -8.07 -1.27 12.08
CA ARG A 16 -8.49 -2.37 12.97
C ARG A 16 -7.44 -3.48 13.06
N ALA A 17 -6.80 -3.84 11.94
CA ALA A 17 -5.72 -4.82 11.94
C ALA A 17 -4.50 -4.32 12.71
N LEU A 18 -4.16 -3.03 12.60
CA LEU A 18 -3.08 -2.39 13.34
C LEU A 18 -3.37 -2.28 14.85
N GLU A 19 -4.61 -1.98 15.24
CA GLU A 19 -5.02 -1.96 16.65
C GLU A 19 -5.00 -3.37 17.26
N LYS A 20 -5.48 -4.37 16.53
CA LYS A 20 -5.41 -5.78 16.94
C LYS A 20 -3.97 -6.28 17.03
N ALA A 21 -3.15 -5.93 16.05
CA ALA A 21 -1.71 -6.17 16.04
C ALA A 21 -1.02 -5.56 17.27
N LYS A 22 -1.30 -4.28 17.57
CA LYS A 22 -0.80 -3.60 18.77
C LYS A 22 -1.27 -4.26 20.07
N SER A 23 -2.55 -4.63 20.18
CA SER A 23 -3.09 -5.25 21.40
C SER A 23 -2.59 -6.68 21.62
N GLN A 24 -2.16 -7.37 20.56
CA GLN A 24 -1.59 -8.71 20.62
C GLN A 24 -0.04 -8.72 20.61
N GLY A 25 0.60 -7.54 20.52
CA GLY A 25 2.07 -7.43 20.37
C GLY A 25 2.61 -7.97 19.04
N ILE A 26 1.74 -8.22 18.06
CA ILE A 26 2.08 -8.75 16.74
C ILE A 26 2.33 -7.57 15.81
N THR A 27 3.51 -7.47 15.21
CA THR A 27 3.80 -6.40 14.25
C THR A 27 3.07 -6.64 12.92
N LEU A 28 2.79 -5.58 12.14
CA LEU A 28 2.25 -5.73 10.78
C LEU A 28 3.11 -6.67 9.92
N LYS A 29 4.43 -6.64 10.10
CA LYS A 29 5.37 -7.58 9.48
C LYS A 29 5.06 -9.03 9.85
N ALA A 30 4.82 -9.31 11.12
CA ALA A 30 4.46 -10.65 11.57
C ALA A 30 3.11 -11.10 10.98
N LEU A 31 2.11 -10.22 10.93
CA LEU A 31 0.82 -10.50 10.29
C LEU A 31 1.00 -10.93 8.82
N LEU A 32 1.77 -10.16 8.04
CA LEU A 32 2.04 -10.45 6.64
C LEU A 32 2.81 -11.77 6.45
N VAL A 33 3.79 -12.04 7.31
CA VAL A 33 4.55 -13.31 7.29
C VAL A 33 3.62 -14.50 7.56
N TYR A 34 2.70 -14.39 8.53
CA TYR A 34 1.73 -15.45 8.81
C TYR A 34 0.72 -15.63 7.67
N ALA A 35 0.25 -14.55 7.04
CA ALA A 35 -0.64 -14.62 5.90
C ALA A 35 0.01 -15.32 4.70
N MET A 36 1.27 -14.98 4.38
CA MET A 36 2.02 -15.65 3.31
C MET A 36 2.23 -17.14 3.61
N ARG A 37 2.54 -17.49 4.85
CA ARG A 37 2.69 -18.89 5.25
C ARG A 37 1.38 -19.66 5.16
N GLY A 38 0.27 -19.06 5.58
CA GLY A 38 -1.06 -19.65 5.45
C GLY A 38 -1.49 -19.87 3.98
N PHE A 39 -1.07 -18.99 3.07
CA PHE A 39 -1.29 -19.16 1.63
C PHE A 39 -0.50 -20.34 1.06
N VAL A 40 0.81 -20.44 1.37
CA VAL A 40 1.66 -21.56 0.93
C VAL A 40 1.17 -22.90 1.48
N ASP A 41 0.74 -22.92 2.75
CA ASP A 41 0.17 -24.10 3.40
C ASP A 41 -1.22 -24.48 2.86
N GLY A 42 -1.80 -23.70 1.93
CA GLY A 42 -3.15 -23.92 1.38
C GLY A 42 -4.29 -23.67 2.38
N LYS A 43 -4.00 -23.01 3.51
CA LYS A 43 -4.97 -22.69 4.57
C LYS A 43 -5.73 -21.38 4.30
N ILE A 44 -5.21 -20.54 3.41
CA ILE A 44 -5.79 -19.25 3.03
C ILE A 44 -5.83 -19.17 1.50
N ALA A 45 -6.98 -18.85 0.93
CA ALA A 45 -7.10 -18.49 -0.48
C ALA A 45 -7.06 -16.95 -0.60
N LEU A 46 -6.12 -16.44 -1.39
CA LEU A 46 -6.03 -15.02 -1.75
C LEU A 46 -6.54 -14.87 -3.18
N SER A 47 -7.65 -14.17 -3.36
CA SER A 47 -8.14 -13.71 -4.66
C SER A 47 -7.69 -12.26 -4.87
N ILE A 48 -7.13 -11.97 -6.04
CA ILE A 48 -6.88 -10.59 -6.46
C ILE A 48 -8.20 -10.10 -7.06
N ASP A 49 -8.89 -9.22 -6.33
CA ASP A 49 -10.06 -8.52 -6.85
C ASP A 49 -9.55 -7.30 -7.63
N VAL A 50 -9.78 -7.29 -8.93
CA VAL A 50 -9.39 -6.17 -9.78
C VAL A 50 -10.58 -5.23 -9.79
N SER A 51 -10.59 -4.20 -8.95
CA SER A 51 -11.63 -3.17 -9.01
C SER A 51 -11.54 -2.48 -10.37
N GLU A 52 -12.62 -2.52 -11.15
CA GLU A 52 -12.70 -1.87 -12.47
C GLU A 52 -12.58 -0.33 -12.39
N GLU A 53 -12.73 0.24 -11.20
CA GLU A 53 -12.59 1.68 -10.94
C GLU A 53 -11.14 2.00 -10.51
N GLU A 54 -10.38 2.62 -11.41
CA GLU A 54 -9.12 3.28 -11.04
C GLU A 54 -9.44 4.46 -10.11
N PRO A 55 -8.83 4.55 -8.91
CA PRO A 55 -9.03 5.69 -8.05
C PRO A 55 -8.47 6.95 -8.73
N GLU A 56 -9.31 7.99 -8.87
CA GLU A 56 -8.88 9.30 -9.34
C GLU A 56 -7.73 9.81 -8.45
N VAL A 57 -6.53 9.89 -9.00
CA VAL A 57 -5.37 10.40 -8.27
C VAL A 57 -5.49 11.92 -8.23
N GLU A 58 -5.76 12.48 -7.05
CA GLU A 58 -5.70 13.94 -6.86
C GLU A 58 -4.27 14.42 -7.14
N GLU A 59 -4.09 15.18 -8.22
CA GLU A 59 -2.84 15.88 -8.48
C GLU A 59 -2.64 16.96 -7.41
N LEU A 60 -1.65 16.74 -6.53
CA LEU A 60 -1.21 17.76 -5.56
C LEU A 60 -0.56 18.93 -6.31
N ILE A 61 -1.37 19.93 -6.69
CA ILE A 61 -0.89 21.20 -7.24
C ILE A 61 -0.42 22.07 -6.08
N PHE A 62 0.90 22.13 -5.86
CA PHE A 62 1.45 23.07 -4.89
C PHE A 62 1.29 24.50 -5.43
N ALA A 63 0.82 25.44 -4.61
CA ALA A 63 0.75 26.86 -5.02
C ALA A 63 2.15 27.47 -5.25
N ASP A 64 3.16 26.92 -4.59
CA ASP A 64 4.56 27.35 -4.67
C ASP A 64 5.27 26.76 -5.90
N LYS A 65 5.80 27.64 -6.74
CA LYS A 65 6.48 27.28 -7.99
C LYS A 65 7.78 26.49 -7.74
N ASP A 66 8.49 26.76 -6.64
CA ASP A 66 9.75 26.08 -6.32
C ASP A 66 9.52 24.66 -5.82
N ILE A 67 8.43 24.44 -5.09
CA ILE A 67 8.02 23.11 -4.64
C ILE A 67 7.62 22.25 -5.84
N ASN A 68 6.85 22.79 -6.79
CA ASN A 68 6.51 22.10 -8.03
C ASN A 68 7.74 21.76 -8.87
N ALA A 69 8.72 22.65 -8.97
CA ALA A 69 9.96 22.39 -9.70
C ALA A 69 10.76 21.25 -9.07
N LYS A 70 10.85 21.21 -7.73
CA LYS A 70 11.51 20.11 -6.99
C LYS A 70 10.76 18.79 -7.14
N ALA A 71 9.43 18.81 -7.05
CA ALA A 71 8.59 17.63 -7.24
C ALA A 71 8.74 17.05 -8.66
N LYS A 72 8.71 17.90 -9.70
CA LYS A 72 8.95 17.47 -11.09
C LYS A 72 10.36 16.90 -11.29
N LYS A 73 11.37 17.49 -10.66
CA LYS A 73 12.74 16.97 -10.71
C LYS A 73 12.83 15.60 -10.05
N LEU A 74 12.17 15.42 -8.90
CA LEU A 74 12.13 14.15 -8.17
C LEU A 74 11.42 13.06 -8.98
N ALA A 75 10.26 13.39 -9.57
CA ALA A 75 9.51 12.49 -10.44
C ALA A 75 10.33 12.04 -11.66
N ARG A 76 11.16 12.93 -12.22
CA ARG A 76 12.05 12.59 -13.35
C ARG A 76 13.21 11.66 -12.96
N LEU A 77 13.67 11.69 -11.71
CA LEU A 77 14.75 10.83 -11.23
C LEU A 77 14.28 9.42 -10.83
N LEU A 78 12.97 9.24 -10.65
CA LEU A 78 12.34 7.97 -10.29
C LEU A 78 11.84 7.18 -11.51
N ARG A 79 11.98 7.73 -12.72
CA ARG A 79 11.80 7.03 -14.00
C ARG A 79 13.14 6.52 -14.52
#